data_AF-A0A8H6F044-F1
#
_entry.id   AF-A0A8H6F044-F1
#
_cell.length_a   1.000
_cell.length_b   1.000
_cell.length_c   1.000
_cell.angle_alpha   90.00
_cell.angle_beta   90.00
_cell.angle_gamma   90.00
#
_symmetry.space_group_name_H-M   'P 1'
#
loop_
_entity.id
_entity.type
_entity.pdbx_description
1 polymer ?
#
loop_
_entity_poly.entity_id
_entity_poly.type
_entity_poly.pdbx_seq_one_letter_code
_entity_poly.pdbx_strand_id
1 'polypeptide(L)'
;MLFIWVFPESPTLFVSVFSLSLRTLSWAVITWRNSLVLHSIEKTTSSFIHVMPPVTMFVMVHELPEEYIKSRYPGIAAIDNWNFVASIITTSIYYTIWQVSYHYFISIRKKDQIEKGKVTSFSYLKNKNKSTPLGKFVNGLPYLWMQTWHSH
;
A
#
# COMPACT_ATOMS: atom_id res chain seq x y z
N MET A 1 -2.82 -4.07 -11.92
CA MET A 1 -2.35 -4.81 -13.12
C MET A 1 -3.36 -5.86 -13.58
N LEU A 2 -3.93 -6.69 -12.70
CA LEU A 2 -4.96 -7.68 -13.10
C LEU A 2 -6.15 -7.08 -13.85
N PHE A 3 -6.59 -5.87 -13.48
CA PHE A 3 -7.65 -5.15 -14.20
C PHE A 3 -7.33 -4.93 -15.69
N ILE A 4 -6.13 -4.45 -16.01
CA ILE A 4 -5.76 -4.05 -17.39
C ILE A 4 -5.72 -5.27 -18.33
N TRP A 5 -5.24 -6.40 -17.82
CA TRP A 5 -4.88 -7.57 -18.65
C TRP A 5 -5.84 -8.74 -18.54
N VAL A 6 -6.50 -8.92 -17.40
CA VAL A 6 -7.27 -10.15 -17.12
C VAL A 6 -8.76 -9.85 -16.95
N PHE A 7 -9.10 -8.77 -16.26
CA PHE A 7 -10.49 -8.45 -15.93
C PHE A 7 -10.84 -6.97 -16.20
N PRO A 8 -10.80 -6.51 -17.46
CA PRO A 8 -11.07 -5.12 -17.81
C PRO A 8 -12.56 -4.74 -17.68
N GLU A 9 -13.42 -5.74 -17.49
CA GLU A 9 -14.87 -5.56 -17.37
C GLU A 9 -15.33 -5.31 -15.93
N SER A 10 -14.50 -5.57 -14.93
CA SER A 10 -14.91 -5.50 -13.52
C SER A 10 -14.78 -4.08 -12.95
N PRO A 11 -15.90 -3.38 -12.64
CA PRO A 11 -15.84 -2.03 -12.08
C PRO A 11 -15.29 -2.03 -10.65
N THR A 12 -15.64 -3.04 -9.86
CA THR A 12 -15.18 -3.19 -8.47
C THR A 12 -13.67 -3.39 -8.38
N LEU A 13 -13.11 -4.19 -9.30
CA LEU A 13 -11.66 -4.40 -9.37
C LEU A 13 -10.96 -3.10 -9.78
N PHE A 14 -11.51 -2.37 -10.75
CA PHE A 14 -10.97 -1.07 -11.14
C PHE A 14 -10.93 -0.10 -9.97
N VAL A 15 -12.06 0.13 -9.29
CA VAL A 15 -12.17 1.06 -8.16
C VAL A 15 -11.20 0.69 -7.03
N SER A 16 -11.06 -0.61 -6.74
CA SER A 16 -10.12 -1.10 -5.73
C SER A 16 -8.66 -0.80 -6.12
N VAL A 17 -8.27 -1.13 -7.34
CA VAL A 17 -6.90 -0.91 -7.84
C VAL A 17 -6.59 0.58 -7.96
N PHE A 18 -7.51 1.37 -8.49
CA PHE A 18 -7.40 2.82 -8.60
C PHE A 18 -7.19 3.45 -7.22
N SER A 19 -8.04 3.10 -6.25
CA SER A 19 -7.97 3.69 -4.92
C SER A 19 -6.74 3.24 -4.12
N LEU A 20 -6.32 1.98 -4.25
CA LEU A 20 -5.05 1.51 -3.67
C LEU A 20 -3.87 2.25 -4.29
N SER A 21 -3.84 2.37 -5.63
CA SER A 21 -2.75 3.06 -6.31
C SER A 21 -2.62 4.53 -5.90
N LEU A 22 -3.74 5.26 -5.78
CA LEU A 22 -3.72 6.67 -5.38
C LEU A 22 -3.41 6.87 -3.90
N ARG A 23 -3.92 6.02 -3.00
CA ARG A 23 -3.72 6.22 -1.57
C ARG A 23 -2.43 5.61 -1.08
N THR A 24 -2.27 4.29 -1.23
CA THR A 24 -1.18 3.57 -0.54
C THR A 24 0.18 3.88 -1.15
N LEU A 25 0.26 4.07 -2.47
CA LEU A 25 1.54 4.41 -3.12
C LEU A 25 1.91 5.87 -2.87
N SER A 26 0.96 6.81 -2.95
CA SER A 26 1.24 8.22 -2.64
C SER A 26 1.64 8.42 -1.18
N TRP A 27 0.98 7.74 -0.24
CA TRP A 27 1.38 7.77 1.16
C TRP A 27 2.76 7.16 1.38
N ALA A 28 3.12 6.08 0.65
CA ALA A 28 4.47 5.50 0.75
C ALA A 28 5.55 6.52 0.34
N VAL A 29 5.33 7.31 -0.72
CA VAL A 29 6.26 8.37 -1.13
C VAL A 29 6.46 9.40 0.00
N ILE A 30 5.38 9.81 0.65
CA ILE A 30 5.42 10.78 1.76
C ILE A 30 6.08 10.18 3.01
N THR A 31 5.60 9.02 3.47
CA THR A 31 6.06 8.36 4.72
C THR A 31 7.54 8.00 4.65
N TRP A 32 8.00 7.50 3.51
CA TRP A 32 9.40 7.09 3.33
C TRP A 32 10.29 8.21 2.79
N ARG A 33 9.74 9.42 2.59
CA ARG A 33 10.42 10.56 1.96
C ARG A 33 11.16 10.12 0.69
N ASN A 34 10.48 9.34 -0.14
CA ASN A 34 11.03 8.87 -1.40
C ASN A 34 11.13 10.05 -2.35
N SER A 35 12.31 10.65 -2.44
CA SER A 35 12.57 11.75 -3.34
C SER A 35 13.09 11.22 -4.68
N LEU A 36 12.55 11.78 -5.75
CA LEU A 36 13.09 11.57 -7.09
C LEU A 36 14.49 12.19 -7.15
N VAL A 37 15.49 11.36 -7.39
CA VAL A 37 16.89 11.77 -7.45
C VAL A 37 17.50 11.21 -8.73
N LEU A 38 17.55 12.04 -9.78
CA LEU A 38 17.87 11.63 -11.15
C LEU A 38 19.30 11.09 -11.31
N HIS A 39 20.21 11.37 -10.38
CA HIS A 39 21.57 10.82 -10.38
C HIS A 39 21.68 9.44 -9.68
N SER A 40 20.58 8.93 -9.12
CA SER A 40 20.54 7.62 -8.46
C SER A 40 19.49 6.75 -9.13
N ILE A 41 19.95 5.70 -9.80
CA ILE A 41 19.06 4.76 -10.48
C ILE A 41 18.11 4.08 -9.49
N GLU A 42 18.61 3.71 -8.31
CA GLU A 42 17.81 3.04 -7.27
C GLU A 42 16.68 3.94 -6.74
N LYS A 43 16.97 5.21 -6.47
CA LYS A 43 15.94 6.18 -6.03
C LYS A 43 14.98 6.50 -7.15
N THR A 44 15.47 6.67 -8.38
CA THR A 44 14.62 6.92 -9.55
C THR A 44 13.68 5.75 -9.82
N THR A 45 14.18 4.52 -9.85
CA THR A 45 13.36 3.31 -9.99
C THR A 45 12.34 3.20 -8.87
N SER A 46 12.75 3.47 -7.62
CA SER A 46 11.83 3.43 -6.48
C SER A 46 10.73 4.49 -6.56
N SER A 47 11.05 5.73 -6.95
CA SER A 47 10.04 6.76 -7.19
C SER A 47 9.09 6.36 -8.34
N PHE A 48 9.64 5.79 -9.42
CA PHE A 48 8.87 5.40 -10.61
C PHE A 48 7.82 4.33 -10.30
N ILE A 49 8.17 3.29 -9.52
CA ILE A 49 7.19 2.24 -9.15
C ILE A 49 6.06 2.76 -8.26
N HIS A 50 6.26 3.89 -7.56
CA HIS A 50 5.21 4.51 -6.75
C HIS A 50 4.35 5.50 -7.54
N VAL A 51 4.93 6.21 -8.52
CA VAL A 51 4.24 7.26 -9.29
C VAL A 51 3.52 6.70 -10.52
N MET A 52 4.10 5.72 -11.21
CA MET A 52 3.54 5.24 -12.48
C MET A 52 2.17 4.57 -12.37
N PRO A 53 1.89 3.72 -11.37
CA PRO A 53 0.57 3.12 -11.25
C PRO A 53 -0.58 4.13 -11.11
N PRO A 54 -0.53 5.13 -10.19
CA PRO A 54 -1.61 6.12 -10.09
C PRO A 54 -1.72 7.01 -11.33
N VAL A 55 -0.60 7.40 -11.95
CA VAL A 55 -0.62 8.18 -13.21
C VAL A 55 -1.30 7.40 -14.33
N THR A 56 -0.95 6.11 -14.51
CA THR A 56 -1.57 5.26 -15.53
C THR A 56 -3.08 5.18 -15.33
N MET A 57 -3.52 4.96 -14.09
CA MET A 57 -4.94 4.86 -13.75
C MET A 57 -5.68 6.20 -13.97
N PHE A 58 -5.03 7.32 -13.67
CA PHE A 58 -5.59 8.66 -13.90
C PHE A 58 -5.80 8.93 -15.38
N VAL A 59 -4.79 8.68 -16.22
CA VAL A 59 -4.86 8.83 -17.69
C VAL A 59 -5.97 7.95 -18.28
N MET A 60 -6.12 6.72 -17.78
CA MET A 60 -7.17 5.80 -18.25
C MET A 60 -8.59 6.33 -18.04
N VAL A 61 -8.81 7.16 -17.00
CA VAL A 61 -10.14 7.72 -16.67
C VAL A 61 -10.36 9.08 -17.33
N HIS A 62 -9.33 9.92 -17.40
CA HIS A 62 -9.50 11.34 -17.73
C HIS A 62 -9.03 11.71 -19.15
N GLU A 63 -8.10 10.96 -19.72
CA GLU A 63 -7.42 11.36 -20.96
C GLU A 63 -7.74 10.42 -22.15
N LEU A 64 -8.22 9.20 -21.89
CA LEU A 64 -8.56 8.27 -22.97
C LEU A 64 -9.91 8.62 -23.63
N PRO A 65 -10.04 8.48 -24.96
CA PRO A 65 -11.31 8.67 -25.64
C PRO A 65 -12.39 7.71 -25.12
N GLU A 66 -13.61 8.21 -24.94
CA GLU A 66 -14.72 7.45 -24.34
C GLU A 66 -15.06 6.17 -25.12
N GLU A 67 -15.04 6.22 -26.45
CA GLU A 67 -15.25 5.05 -27.32
C GLU A 67 -14.17 3.96 -27.12
N TYR A 68 -12.93 4.38 -26.90
CA TYR A 68 -11.83 3.48 -26.60
C TYR A 68 -11.98 2.86 -25.21
N ILE A 69 -12.40 3.64 -24.21
CA ILE A 69 -12.68 3.11 -22.87
C ILE A 69 -13.81 2.09 -22.92
N LYS A 70 -14.92 2.38 -23.60
CA LYS A 70 -16.07 1.46 -23.73
C LYS A 70 -15.69 0.13 -24.38
N SER A 71 -14.83 0.15 -25.40
CA SER A 71 -14.39 -1.08 -26.08
C SER A 71 -13.33 -1.85 -25.31
N ARG A 72 -12.33 -1.17 -24.71
CA ARG A 72 -11.15 -1.81 -24.13
C ARG A 72 -11.23 -2.02 -22.62
N TYR A 73 -11.93 -1.14 -21.91
CA TYR A 73 -12.06 -1.09 -20.45
C TYR A 73 -13.52 -0.84 -20.02
N PRO A 74 -14.46 -1.74 -20.39
CA PRO A 74 -15.88 -1.52 -20.14
C PRO A 74 -16.21 -1.39 -18.65
N GLY A 75 -15.39 -1.96 -17.76
CA GLY A 75 -15.54 -1.80 -16.31
C GLY A 75 -15.31 -0.37 -15.81
N ILE A 76 -14.57 0.46 -16.55
CA ILE A 76 -14.44 1.90 -16.28
C ILE A 76 -15.68 2.64 -16.76
N ALA A 77 -16.12 2.35 -17.99
CA ALA A 77 -17.29 3.00 -18.60
C ALA A 77 -18.59 2.73 -17.84
N ALA A 78 -18.69 1.59 -17.13
CA ALA A 78 -19.84 1.23 -16.31
C ALA A 78 -19.94 2.00 -14.97
N ILE A 79 -18.99 2.88 -14.65
CA ILE A 79 -18.97 3.66 -13.41
C ILE A 79 -19.67 5.00 -13.65
N ASP A 80 -20.98 5.05 -13.40
CA ASP A 80 -21.79 6.26 -13.60
C ASP A 80 -21.56 7.33 -12.53
N ASN A 81 -21.36 6.93 -11.26
CA ASN A 81 -21.21 7.86 -10.14
C ASN A 81 -20.11 7.41 -9.20
N TRP A 82 -19.02 8.18 -9.17
CA TRP A 82 -17.92 7.93 -8.24
C TRP A 82 -18.26 8.44 -6.84
N ASN A 83 -18.70 7.54 -5.96
CA ASN A 83 -18.82 7.89 -4.55
C ASN A 83 -17.43 7.90 -3.88
N PHE A 84 -16.86 9.09 -3.75
CA PHE A 84 -15.53 9.30 -3.18
C PHE A 84 -15.41 8.82 -1.72
N VAL A 85 -16.47 9.00 -0.93
CA VAL A 85 -16.53 8.59 0.48
C VAL A 85 -16.60 7.07 0.60
N ALA A 86 -17.46 6.42 -0.18
CA ALA A 86 -17.52 4.97 -0.26
C ALA A 86 -16.16 4.40 -0.71
N SER A 87 -15.50 5.04 -1.69
CA SER A 87 -14.17 4.65 -2.14
C SER A 87 -13.11 4.75 -1.03
N ILE A 88 -13.14 5.81 -0.20
CA ILE A 88 -12.26 5.92 0.97
C ILE A 88 -12.50 4.77 1.94
N ILE A 89 -13.76 4.52 2.30
CA ILE A 89 -14.13 3.48 3.27
C ILE A 89 -13.75 2.10 2.75
N THR A 90 -14.14 1.75 1.53
CA THR A 90 -13.82 0.47 0.90
C THR A 90 -12.31 0.26 0.81
N THR A 91 -11.55 1.28 0.42
CA THR A 91 -10.08 1.17 0.37
C THR A 91 -9.48 0.98 1.76
N SER A 92 -10.03 1.66 2.77
CA SER A 92 -9.58 1.54 4.15
C SER A 92 -9.83 0.13 4.69
N ILE A 93 -10.96 -0.48 4.34
CA ILE A 93 -11.29 -1.87 4.67
C ILE A 93 -10.31 -2.83 3.99
N TYR A 94 -10.13 -2.74 2.66
CA TYR A 94 -9.18 -3.61 1.95
C TYR A 94 -7.75 -3.45 2.46
N TYR A 95 -7.32 -2.23 2.73
CA TYR A 95 -6.00 -1.97 3.29
C TYR A 95 -5.87 -2.54 4.70
N THR A 96 -6.91 -2.45 5.53
CA THR A 96 -6.92 -3.05 6.87
C THR A 96 -6.85 -4.57 6.80
N ILE A 97 -7.63 -5.20 5.92
CA ILE A 97 -7.57 -6.66 5.69
C ILE A 97 -6.17 -7.07 5.25
N TRP A 98 -5.58 -6.34 4.29
CA TRP A 98 -4.23 -6.61 3.84
C TRP A 98 -3.19 -6.41 4.95
N GLN A 99 -3.29 -5.34 5.73
CA GLN A 99 -2.40 -5.06 6.87
C GLN A 99 -2.48 -6.15 7.93
N VAL A 100 -3.70 -6.57 8.31
CA VAL A 100 -3.91 -7.65 9.28
C VAL A 100 -3.38 -8.97 8.72
N SER A 101 -3.65 -9.27 7.45
CA SER A 101 -3.16 -10.49 6.79
C SER A 101 -1.64 -10.52 6.68
N TYR A 102 -1.02 -9.40 6.30
CA TYR A 102 0.43 -9.25 6.22
C TYR A 102 1.07 -9.39 7.60
N HIS A 103 0.50 -8.74 8.63
CA HIS A 103 0.98 -8.86 10.00
C HIS A 103 0.84 -10.30 10.51
N TYR A 104 -0.30 -10.94 10.30
CA TYR A 104 -0.52 -12.34 10.66
C TYR A 104 0.46 -13.28 9.96
N PHE A 105 0.66 -13.11 8.65
CA PHE A 105 1.59 -13.91 7.86
C PHE A 105 3.05 -13.71 8.28
N ILE A 106 3.47 -12.47 8.56
CA ILE A 106 4.81 -12.17 9.08
C ILE A 106 4.98 -12.76 10.49
N SER A 107 3.99 -12.61 11.37
CA SER A 107 4.01 -13.18 12.72
C SER A 107 4.15 -14.70 12.69
N ILE A 108 3.51 -15.38 11.73
CA ILE A 108 3.60 -16.85 11.58
C ILE A 108 4.90 -17.29 10.89
N ARG A 109 5.35 -16.61 9.83
CA ARG A 109 6.54 -17.06 9.06
C ARG A 109 7.87 -16.55 9.59
N LYS A 110 7.89 -15.40 10.26
CA LYS A 110 9.10 -14.88 10.90
C LYS A 110 9.20 -15.29 12.35
N LYS A 111 8.28 -16.13 12.84
CA LYS A 111 8.39 -16.82 14.12
C LYS A 111 9.86 -17.27 14.36
N ASP A 112 10.38 -18.13 13.49
CA ASP A 112 11.71 -18.75 13.66
C ASP A 112 12.89 -17.83 13.27
N GLN A 113 12.65 -16.72 12.56
CA GLN A 113 13.70 -15.76 12.15
C GLN A 113 13.88 -14.64 13.18
N ILE A 114 12.83 -14.33 13.94
CA ILE A 114 12.85 -13.36 15.05
C ILE A 114 13.58 -13.97 16.25
N GLU A 115 13.39 -15.26 16.53
CA GLU A 115 14.18 -16.00 17.54
C GLU A 115 15.68 -16.03 17.20
N LYS A 116 16.04 -15.97 15.91
CA LYS A 116 17.43 -15.92 15.44
C LYS A 116 18.05 -14.52 15.41
N GLY A 117 17.37 -13.51 15.96
CA GLY A 117 17.94 -12.17 16.17
C GLY A 117 18.14 -11.31 14.91
N LYS A 118 17.48 -11.63 13.79
CA LYS A 118 17.62 -10.82 12.57
C LYS A 118 16.92 -9.47 12.71
N VAL A 119 17.70 -8.39 12.57
CA VAL A 119 17.24 -7.00 12.59
C VAL A 119 16.21 -6.80 11.47
N THR A 120 14.97 -6.49 11.83
CA THR A 120 13.91 -6.19 10.84
C THR A 120 13.79 -4.68 10.64
N SER A 121 13.14 -4.26 9.54
CA SER A 121 12.80 -2.85 9.28
C SER A 121 12.09 -2.18 10.46
N PHE A 122 11.33 -2.95 11.25
CA PHE A 122 10.66 -2.49 12.47
C PHE A 122 11.66 -2.14 13.60
N SER A 123 12.69 -2.96 13.81
CA SER A 123 13.77 -2.67 14.77
C SER A 123 14.52 -1.39 14.40
N TYR A 124 14.74 -1.15 13.10
CA TYR A 124 15.35 0.08 12.60
C TYR A 124 14.46 1.31 12.82
N LEU A 125 13.15 1.23 12.50
CA LEU A 125 12.18 2.30 12.76
C LEU A 125 12.04 2.63 14.25
N LYS A 126 12.06 1.62 15.13
CA LYS A 126 12.02 1.80 16.57
C LYS A 126 13.23 2.58 17.08
N ASN A 127 14.43 2.24 16.61
CA ASN A 127 15.65 2.97 16.97
C ASN A 127 15.66 4.39 16.40
N LYS A 128 15.23 4.56 15.14
CA LYS A 128 15.17 5.87 14.47
C LYS A 128 14.18 6.83 15.13
N ASN A 129 13.03 6.33 15.59
CA ASN A 129 11.97 7.15 16.18
C ASN A 129 11.96 7.14 17.72
N LYS A 130 12.98 6.57 18.38
CA LYS A 130 13.07 6.42 19.84
C LYS A 130 12.88 7.74 20.62
N SER A 131 13.28 8.86 20.03
CA SER A 131 13.18 10.20 20.63
C SER A 131 11.83 10.88 20.43
N THR A 132 10.99 10.39 19.51
CA THR A 132 9.69 11.02 19.20
C THR A 132 8.62 10.67 20.23
N PRO A 133 7.59 11.51 20.44
CA PRO A 133 6.47 11.20 21.35
C PRO A 133 5.78 9.87 21.00
N LEU A 134 5.61 9.59 19.70
CA LEU A 134 5.07 8.32 19.22
C LEU A 134 5.98 7.14 19.56
N GLY A 135 7.30 7.29 19.41
CA GLY A 135 8.26 6.25 19.77
C GLY A 135 8.34 5.99 21.26
N LYS A 136 8.21 7.03 22.10
CA LYS A 136 8.11 6.88 23.56
C LYS A 136 6.82 6.18 23.98
N PHE A 137 5.71 6.52 23.35
CA PHE A 137 4.41 5.85 23.57
C PHE A 137 4.47 4.36 23.18
N VAL A 138 4.95 4.04 21.98
CA VAL A 138 5.06 2.65 21.49
C VAL A 138 6.04 1.83 22.33
N ASN A 139 7.15 2.43 22.81
CA ASN A 139 8.09 1.76 23.71
C ASN A 139 7.59 1.67 25.16
N GLY A 140 6.56 2.43 25.53
CA GLY A 140 5.95 2.44 26.87
C GLY A 140 4.76 1.49 27.01
N LEU A 141 4.31 0.86 25.93
CA LEU A 141 3.23 -0.12 25.99
C LEU A 141 3.71 -1.39 26.73
N PRO A 142 2.89 -1.97 27.65
CA PRO A 142 3.25 -3.15 28.40
C PRO A 142 3.66 -4.31 27.48
N TYR A 143 4.75 -4.97 27.86
CA TYR A 143 5.40 -6.07 27.14
C TYR A 143 4.46 -7.26 26.82
N LEU A 144 3.28 -7.33 27.43
CA LEU A 144 2.29 -8.41 27.28
C LEU A 144 1.83 -8.65 25.83
N TRP A 145 1.81 -7.63 24.97
CA TRP A 145 1.46 -7.81 23.55
C TRP A 145 2.66 -8.25 22.68
N MET A 146 3.89 -8.15 23.21
CA MET A 146 5.13 -8.52 22.52
C MET A 146 5.65 -9.92 22.91
N GLN A 147 5.02 -10.60 23.87
CA GLN A 147 5.56 -11.79 24.52
C GLN A 147 4.74 -13.08 24.30
N THR A 148 4.20 -13.31 23.09
CA THR A 148 3.95 -14.70 22.61
C THR A 148 5.23 -15.38 22.11
N TRP A 149 6.38 -14.87 22.59
CA TRP A 149 7.71 -15.22 22.13
C TRP A 149 8.78 -15.06 23.21
N HIS A 150 8.59 -15.74 24.34
CA HIS A 150 9.67 -16.29 25.15
C HIS A 150 9.04 -16.97 26.37
N SER A 151 8.76 -18.27 26.25
CA SER A 151 8.81 -19.25 27.34
C SER A 151 8.18 -20.57 26.90
N HIS A 152 8.94 -21.39 26.20
CA HIS A 152 9.29 -22.78 26.55
C HIS A 152 9.94 -23.46 25.35
#